data_AF-A0A2E7CW72-F1
#
_entry.id   AF-A0A2E7CW72-F1
#
_cell.length_a   1.000
_cell.length_b   1.000
_cell.length_c   1.000
_cell.angle_alpha   90.00
_cell.angle_beta   90.00
_cell.angle_gamma   90.00
#
_symmetry.space_group_name_H-M   'P 1'
#
loop_
_entity.id
_entity.type
_entity.pdbx_description
1 polymer ?
#
loop_
_entity_poly.entity_id
_entity_poly.type
_entity_poly.pdbx_seq_one_letter_code
_entity_poly.pdbx_strand_id
1 'polypeptide(L)'
;MPIKVRCDCGKAISAPDAARGKAIKCPDCGERVRVPAGQRKKKKKKKRVVERRPDDDDFFSGLDDEALEDTSIRICPKCTAEVDEEDIECPECGVNIETGQLSAKQRKKRKMRGPDPSEFYSVVWKDSFEFLKKNMKFAVRTGIYWTIFGILYVGSAFMAGYCEKPPLIAFWAGLAVIFYLTMPGWLWSLHVHVVKCTLEQQEGLGKFNFDMFSCVSWGIKYFFWPLVIVSPLLLVPTVIAVVGGIPQDIKVLASDDAVTGGLMAMLAPVIGLTSVLYVLPIFFFPVASSHMAAKYTYPGWLPIDLIKNTFKHFGGVAYYWVIFIAVHLHALIVVGLLTVFGTTLVAYVSDLVLRAIEAILGPDELSGFTFVSLVIAFAALIAFLTITPMSFSVAFPSVFMMRVNGLFAHYNKRTLGYVTKQKPGVPAGFWVRYLAIMVDFAVLTMIFLTLVVLLYPIAAVYVAFGAEEGVTSIIAWFGFVRFATLPYWVVFPLLYFGFQECGNASGSLGKNAIGLIVVDHEGKKPITQGASFIRAFLRVLCGLPAFVGWIVAAFGKKQTLHDMATKTQVVWRGDQ
;
A
#
# COMPACT_ATOMS: atom_id res chain seq x y z
N MET A 1 14.23 -25.28 -39.25
CA MET A 1 13.55 -26.59 -39.41
C MET A 1 13.83 -27.08 -40.82
N PRO A 2 14.17 -28.37 -41.01
CA PRO A 2 14.43 -28.92 -42.34
C PRO A 2 13.20 -28.78 -43.26
N ILE A 3 13.45 -28.43 -44.52
CA ILE A 3 12.41 -28.17 -45.52
C ILE A 3 12.18 -29.45 -46.32
N LYS A 4 10.93 -29.92 -46.40
CA LYS A 4 10.56 -31.00 -47.31
C LYS A 4 10.34 -30.42 -48.71
N VAL A 5 11.11 -30.87 -49.69
CA VAL A 5 10.99 -30.50 -51.11
C VAL A 5 10.73 -31.76 -51.92
N ARG A 6 9.78 -31.74 -52.85
CA ARG A 6 9.46 -32.89 -53.71
C ARG A 6 10.29 -32.81 -54.99
N CYS A 7 10.88 -33.93 -55.39
CA CYS A 7 11.51 -34.09 -56.70
C CYS A 7 10.45 -34.49 -57.72
N ASP A 8 10.71 -34.24 -59.01
CA ASP A 8 9.80 -34.63 -60.11
C ASP A 8 9.63 -36.15 -60.25
N CYS A 9 10.58 -36.96 -59.73
CA CYS A 9 10.42 -38.40 -59.54
C CYS A 9 9.46 -38.78 -58.38
N GLY A 10 8.72 -37.83 -57.82
CA GLY A 10 7.71 -38.00 -56.77
C GLY A 10 8.25 -38.06 -55.33
N LYS A 11 9.54 -38.32 -55.13
CA LYS A 11 10.17 -38.53 -53.81
C LYS A 11 10.37 -37.22 -53.04
N ALA A 12 10.11 -37.26 -51.73
CA ALA A 12 10.27 -36.11 -50.84
C ALA A 12 11.68 -36.11 -50.19
N ILE A 13 12.44 -35.04 -50.41
CA ILE A 13 13.79 -34.82 -49.89
C ILE A 13 13.72 -33.86 -48.70
N SER A 14 14.43 -34.18 -47.62
CA SER A 14 14.56 -33.31 -46.43
C SER A 14 15.82 -32.44 -46.54
N ALA A 15 15.66 -31.17 -46.88
CA ALA A 15 16.77 -30.23 -47.08
C ALA A 15 17.15 -29.49 -45.78
N PRO A 16 18.44 -29.38 -45.42
CA PRO A 16 18.90 -28.52 -44.33
C PRO A 16 18.59 -27.04 -44.60
N ASP A 17 18.39 -26.23 -43.56
CA ASP A 17 18.13 -24.79 -43.72
C ASP A 17 19.23 -24.03 -44.50
N ALA A 18 20.48 -24.50 -44.41
CA ALA A 18 21.62 -23.95 -45.16
C ALA A 18 21.56 -24.20 -46.69
N ALA A 19 20.64 -25.06 -47.16
CA ALA A 19 20.41 -25.35 -48.57
C ALA A 19 19.33 -24.45 -49.21
N ARG A 20 18.66 -23.56 -48.44
CA ARG A 20 17.68 -22.59 -48.98
C ARG A 20 18.27 -21.80 -50.15
N GLY A 21 17.60 -21.83 -51.31
CA GLY A 21 18.05 -21.16 -52.54
C GLY A 21 19.16 -21.89 -53.32
N LYS A 22 19.65 -23.04 -52.84
CA LYS A 22 20.61 -23.89 -53.56
C LYS A 22 19.91 -25.08 -54.20
N ALA A 23 20.54 -25.66 -55.22
CA ALA A 23 20.10 -26.92 -55.80
C ALA A 23 20.78 -28.10 -55.10
N ILE A 24 20.00 -29.13 -54.73
CA ILE A 24 20.48 -30.38 -54.14
C ILE A 24 20.19 -31.53 -55.10
N LYS A 25 21.06 -32.54 -55.15
CA LYS A 25 20.81 -33.74 -55.96
C LYS A 25 19.78 -34.63 -55.27
N CYS A 26 18.83 -35.16 -56.03
CA CYS A 26 17.96 -36.24 -55.58
C CYS A 26 18.77 -37.54 -55.42
N PRO A 27 18.61 -38.28 -54.29
CA PRO A 27 19.34 -39.53 -54.07
C PRO A 27 18.83 -40.71 -54.93
N ASP A 28 17.64 -40.64 -55.53
CA ASP A 28 17.08 -41.70 -56.39
C ASP A 28 17.44 -41.54 -57.87
N CYS A 29 17.28 -40.32 -58.41
CA CYS A 29 17.43 -40.06 -59.85
C CYS A 29 18.61 -39.14 -60.20
N GLY A 30 19.35 -38.62 -59.21
CA GLY A 30 20.48 -37.70 -59.44
C GLY A 30 20.11 -36.27 -59.86
N GLU A 31 18.85 -36.03 -60.22
CA GLU A 31 18.28 -34.75 -60.69
C GLU A 31 18.50 -33.60 -59.69
N ARG A 32 18.71 -32.36 -60.19
CA ARG A 32 19.05 -31.20 -59.35
C ARG A 32 17.80 -30.39 -58.92
N VAL A 33 17.24 -30.73 -57.76
CA VAL A 33 16.07 -30.07 -57.17
C VAL A 33 16.44 -28.75 -56.48
N ARG A 34 15.78 -27.63 -56.82
CA ARG A 34 15.99 -26.33 -56.14
C ARG A 34 15.18 -26.24 -54.84
N VAL A 35 15.83 -25.87 -53.74
CA VAL A 35 15.17 -25.63 -52.45
C VAL A 35 14.64 -24.19 -52.39
N PRO A 36 13.34 -23.95 -52.08
CA PRO A 36 12.78 -22.60 -52.01
C PRO A 36 13.53 -21.67 -51.04
N ALA A 37 13.92 -20.50 -51.52
CA ALA A 37 14.43 -19.43 -50.68
C ALA A 37 13.26 -18.79 -49.92
N GLY A 38 13.18 -19.00 -48.61
CA GLY A 38 12.13 -18.41 -47.77
C GLY A 38 12.14 -16.88 -47.86
N GLN A 39 10.97 -16.27 -48.10
CA GLN A 39 10.85 -14.83 -48.26
C GLN A 39 11.28 -14.09 -46.98
N ARG A 40 12.38 -13.35 -47.05
CA ARG A 40 12.84 -12.45 -45.98
C ARG A 40 12.14 -11.10 -46.19
N LYS A 41 11.24 -10.68 -45.27
CA LYS A 41 10.47 -9.42 -45.37
C LYS A 41 11.39 -8.26 -45.78
N LYS A 42 11.23 -7.72 -47.00
CA LYS A 42 11.97 -6.55 -47.48
C LYS A 42 11.36 -5.28 -46.86
N LYS A 43 12.13 -4.53 -46.07
CA LYS A 43 11.81 -3.11 -45.83
C LYS A 43 11.84 -2.38 -47.18
N LYS A 44 10.70 -1.85 -47.66
CA LYS A 44 10.66 -1.00 -48.85
C LYS A 44 11.48 0.28 -48.58
N LYS A 45 12.41 0.61 -49.49
CA LYS A 45 13.12 1.90 -49.50
C LYS A 45 12.14 2.98 -50.00
N LYS A 46 12.18 4.20 -49.40
CA LYS A 46 11.59 5.41 -49.99
C LYS A 46 12.13 5.60 -51.41
N LYS A 47 11.26 5.73 -52.41
CA LYS A 47 11.63 6.18 -53.76
C LYS A 47 11.74 7.72 -53.76
N ARG A 48 12.66 8.23 -54.58
CA ARG A 48 12.95 9.65 -54.79
C ARG A 48 11.93 10.24 -55.76
N VAL A 49 11.44 11.45 -55.49
CA VAL A 49 10.59 12.22 -56.40
C VAL A 49 11.41 12.60 -57.65
N VAL A 50 10.78 12.55 -58.82
CA VAL A 50 11.31 13.02 -60.10
C VAL A 50 10.39 14.13 -60.59
N GLU A 51 10.97 15.29 -60.94
CA GLU A 51 10.23 16.44 -61.50
C GLU A 51 9.76 16.16 -62.94
N ARG A 52 8.81 16.96 -63.43
CA ARG A 52 8.03 16.69 -64.64
C ARG A 52 7.95 17.95 -65.53
N ARG A 53 7.61 17.73 -66.81
CA ARG A 53 7.20 18.66 -67.88
C ARG A 53 8.34 19.15 -68.80
N PRO A 54 8.04 19.62 -70.04
CA PRO A 54 6.73 19.68 -70.72
C PRO A 54 6.71 18.78 -72.00
N ASP A 55 5.78 18.80 -72.98
CA ASP A 55 4.51 19.52 -73.24
C ASP A 55 3.36 18.51 -73.59
N ASP A 56 2.93 18.47 -74.86
CA ASP A 56 1.99 17.63 -75.66
C ASP A 56 0.54 17.37 -75.18
N ASP A 57 -0.43 17.90 -75.94
CA ASP A 57 -1.87 17.93 -75.69
C ASP A 57 -2.61 16.60 -75.99
N ASP A 58 -2.26 15.52 -75.29
CA ASP A 58 -3.06 14.28 -75.30
C ASP A 58 -3.05 13.55 -73.93
N PHE A 59 -2.98 14.32 -72.84
CA PHE A 59 -2.73 13.80 -71.48
C PHE A 59 -3.89 12.96 -70.88
N PHE A 60 -5.11 13.08 -71.39
CA PHE A 60 -6.31 12.47 -70.81
C PHE A 60 -6.81 11.22 -71.56
N SER A 61 -6.27 10.89 -72.73
CA SER A 61 -6.77 9.79 -73.59
C SER A 61 -6.17 8.42 -73.26
N GLY A 62 -5.23 8.35 -72.31
CA GLY A 62 -4.56 7.11 -71.87
C GLY A 62 -4.58 6.87 -70.36
N LEU A 63 -5.47 7.54 -69.62
CA LEU A 63 -5.70 7.29 -68.19
C LEU A 63 -6.78 6.21 -68.03
N ASP A 64 -6.38 4.94 -68.11
CA ASP A 64 -7.17 3.84 -67.58
C ASP A 64 -7.25 4.01 -66.05
N ASP A 65 -8.36 4.54 -65.54
CA ASP A 65 -8.55 4.79 -64.10
C ASP A 65 -8.37 3.50 -63.27
N GLU A 66 -8.76 2.34 -63.82
CA GLU A 66 -8.57 1.01 -63.22
C GLU A 66 -7.08 0.61 -63.04
N ALA A 67 -6.15 1.24 -63.76
CA ALA A 67 -4.71 0.96 -63.67
C ALA A 67 -3.99 1.83 -62.62
N LEU A 68 -4.65 2.84 -62.04
CA LEU A 68 -4.11 3.72 -61.01
C LEU A 68 -4.64 3.42 -59.61
N GLU A 69 -5.74 2.68 -59.47
CA GLU A 69 -6.20 2.16 -58.19
C GLU A 69 -5.37 0.93 -57.75
N ASP A 70 -4.42 1.14 -56.83
CA ASP A 70 -3.66 0.06 -56.19
C ASP A 70 -4.56 -0.73 -55.22
N THR A 71 -5.42 -1.57 -55.80
CA THR A 71 -6.39 -2.46 -55.13
C THR A 71 -5.75 -3.44 -54.14
N SER A 72 -4.41 -3.52 -54.08
CA SER A 72 -3.67 -4.33 -53.11
C SER A 72 -3.49 -3.66 -51.73
N ILE A 73 -3.82 -2.38 -51.58
CA ILE A 73 -3.60 -1.63 -50.32
C ILE A 73 -4.92 -1.46 -49.54
N ARG A 74 -5.10 -2.28 -48.51
CA ARG A 74 -6.24 -2.15 -47.58
C ARG A 74 -6.01 -0.98 -46.62
N ILE A 75 -6.81 0.08 -46.76
CA ILE A 75 -6.71 1.31 -45.96
C ILE A 75 -7.78 1.33 -44.86
N CYS A 76 -7.44 1.80 -43.66
CA CYS A 76 -8.42 1.97 -42.59
C CYS A 76 -9.44 3.09 -42.91
N PRO A 77 -10.76 2.82 -42.90
CA PRO A 77 -11.81 3.79 -43.27
C PRO A 77 -11.98 4.97 -42.30
N LYS A 78 -11.15 5.08 -41.25
CA LYS A 78 -11.21 6.17 -40.26
C LYS A 78 -9.95 7.03 -40.16
N CYS A 79 -8.77 6.43 -40.26
CA CYS A 79 -7.50 7.13 -40.04
C CYS A 79 -6.57 7.08 -41.25
N THR A 80 -7.01 6.43 -42.34
CA THR A 80 -6.27 6.34 -43.60
C THR A 80 -4.88 5.68 -43.46
N ALA A 81 -4.63 4.97 -42.36
CA ALA A 81 -3.45 4.13 -42.20
C ALA A 81 -3.57 2.88 -43.07
N GLU A 82 -2.46 2.49 -43.71
CA GLU A 82 -2.29 1.17 -44.34
C GLU A 82 -2.46 0.07 -43.28
N VAL A 83 -3.12 -1.04 -43.63
CA VAL A 83 -3.38 -2.15 -42.72
C VAL A 83 -3.14 -3.49 -43.41
N ASP A 84 -2.49 -4.43 -42.73
CA ASP A 84 -2.24 -5.78 -43.25
C ASP A 84 -3.57 -6.55 -43.46
N GLU A 85 -3.62 -7.46 -44.44
CA GLU A 85 -4.85 -8.21 -44.78
C GLU A 85 -5.39 -9.05 -43.61
N GLU A 86 -4.50 -9.55 -42.75
CA GLU A 86 -4.81 -10.38 -41.58
C GLU A 86 -5.43 -9.59 -40.40
N ASP A 87 -5.33 -8.26 -40.39
CA ASP A 87 -5.75 -7.41 -39.27
C ASP A 87 -7.27 -7.12 -39.33
N ILE A 88 -8.03 -7.68 -38.39
CA ILE A 88 -9.48 -7.43 -38.25
C ILE A 88 -9.76 -6.05 -37.61
N GLU A 89 -8.85 -5.56 -36.76
CA GLU A 89 -8.91 -4.26 -36.09
C GLU A 89 -7.68 -3.42 -36.49
N CYS A 90 -7.87 -2.21 -37.02
CA CYS A 90 -6.77 -1.32 -37.40
C CYS A 90 -5.80 -1.07 -36.22
N PRO A 91 -4.48 -1.27 -36.37
CA PRO A 91 -3.51 -1.14 -35.26
C PRO A 91 -3.33 0.29 -34.75
N GLU A 92 -3.44 1.27 -35.65
CA GLU A 92 -3.35 2.72 -35.39
C GLU A 92 -4.55 3.23 -34.59
N CYS A 93 -5.72 3.26 -35.22
CA CYS A 93 -6.90 3.88 -34.63
C CYS A 93 -7.82 2.88 -33.90
N GLY A 94 -7.59 1.58 -34.01
CA GLY A 94 -8.37 0.55 -33.32
C GLY A 94 -9.84 0.65 -33.68
N VAL A 95 -10.17 0.31 -34.92
CA VAL A 95 -11.54 0.25 -35.49
C VAL A 95 -11.61 -1.03 -36.31
N ASN A 96 -12.73 -1.74 -36.31
CA ASN A 96 -12.87 -2.92 -37.17
C ASN A 96 -12.97 -2.45 -38.63
N ILE A 97 -12.17 -3.06 -39.51
CA ILE A 97 -11.96 -2.55 -40.89
C ILE A 97 -13.21 -2.77 -41.75
N GLU A 98 -13.90 -3.89 -41.57
CA GLU A 98 -15.08 -4.30 -42.36
C GLU A 98 -16.32 -3.45 -42.04
N THR A 99 -16.51 -3.09 -40.77
CA THR A 99 -17.69 -2.35 -40.30
C THR A 99 -17.47 -0.84 -40.23
N GLY A 100 -16.22 -0.37 -40.30
CA GLY A 100 -15.85 1.03 -40.02
C GLY A 100 -16.15 1.48 -38.58
N GLN A 101 -16.64 0.58 -37.71
CA GLN A 101 -17.06 0.89 -36.36
C GLN A 101 -16.09 0.34 -35.31
N LEU A 102 -16.04 1.03 -34.18
CA LEU A 102 -15.30 0.58 -33.01
C LEU A 102 -15.93 -0.72 -32.49
N SER A 103 -15.15 -1.80 -32.37
CA SER A 103 -15.65 -3.06 -31.79
C SER A 103 -16.19 -2.82 -30.38
N ALA A 104 -17.14 -3.61 -29.88
CA ALA A 104 -17.72 -3.40 -28.55
C ALA A 104 -16.63 -3.37 -27.44
N LYS A 105 -15.57 -4.16 -27.62
CA LYS A 105 -14.36 -4.20 -26.79
C LYS A 105 -13.55 -2.89 -26.88
N GLN A 106 -13.35 -2.35 -28.07
CA GLN A 106 -12.67 -1.07 -28.28
C GLN A 106 -13.51 0.14 -27.84
N ARG A 107 -14.84 0.15 -28.07
CA ARG A 107 -15.78 1.14 -27.51
C ARG A 107 -15.66 1.17 -26.00
N LYS A 108 -15.66 0.01 -25.33
CA LYS A 108 -15.46 -0.07 -23.88
C LYS A 108 -14.06 0.44 -23.48
N LYS A 109 -13.00 0.04 -24.19
CA LYS A 109 -11.61 0.50 -23.96
C LYS A 109 -11.43 2.02 -24.15
N ARG A 110 -12.15 2.64 -25.09
CA ARG A 110 -12.16 4.10 -25.34
C ARG A 110 -13.05 4.86 -24.36
N LYS A 111 -14.23 4.35 -23.98
CA LYS A 111 -15.04 4.88 -22.86
C LYS A 111 -14.31 4.78 -21.51
N MET A 112 -13.28 3.95 -21.40
CA MET A 112 -12.36 3.88 -20.26
C MET A 112 -11.09 4.76 -20.42
N ARG A 113 -10.96 5.58 -21.49
CA ARG A 113 -10.00 6.68 -21.49
C ARG A 113 -10.57 7.77 -20.58
N GLY A 114 -9.94 7.98 -19.42
CA GLY A 114 -10.21 9.15 -18.58
C GLY A 114 -9.75 10.46 -19.24
N PRO A 115 -10.01 11.60 -18.59
CA PRO A 115 -9.56 12.91 -19.07
C PRO A 115 -8.03 13.00 -19.15
N ASP A 116 -7.52 14.01 -19.85
CA ASP A 116 -6.07 14.14 -20.07
C ASP A 116 -5.34 14.54 -18.78
N PRO A 117 -4.27 13.84 -18.36
CA PRO A 117 -3.54 14.19 -17.14
C PRO A 117 -2.93 15.59 -17.10
N SER A 118 -2.84 16.31 -18.22
CA SER A 118 -2.37 17.71 -18.25
C SER A 118 -3.37 18.70 -17.64
N GLU A 119 -4.67 18.43 -17.75
CA GLU A 119 -5.75 19.30 -17.22
C GLU A 119 -5.74 19.39 -15.68
N PHE A 120 -5.16 18.39 -15.00
CA PHE A 120 -5.01 18.37 -13.54
C PHE A 120 -4.36 19.66 -13.01
N TYR A 121 -3.28 20.14 -13.65
CA TYR A 121 -2.49 21.25 -13.12
C TYR A 121 -3.23 22.60 -13.13
N SER A 122 -4.14 22.81 -14.08
CA SER A 122 -4.93 24.05 -14.20
C SER A 122 -6.23 24.00 -13.39
N VAL A 123 -6.88 22.83 -13.31
CA VAL A 123 -8.18 22.68 -12.64
C VAL A 123 -8.06 22.56 -11.12
N VAL A 124 -6.98 21.95 -10.60
CA VAL A 124 -6.88 21.48 -9.21
C VAL A 124 -7.15 22.56 -8.16
N TRP A 125 -6.65 23.78 -8.35
CA TRP A 125 -6.82 24.87 -7.39
C TRP A 125 -8.27 25.34 -7.30
N LYS A 126 -8.88 25.67 -8.45
CA LYS A 126 -10.25 26.21 -8.50
C LYS A 126 -11.27 25.19 -7.98
N ASP A 127 -11.22 23.97 -8.50
CA ASP A 127 -12.16 22.91 -8.11
C ASP A 127 -12.01 22.55 -6.62
N SER A 128 -10.78 22.45 -6.08
CA SER A 128 -10.57 22.14 -4.65
C SER A 128 -11.04 23.26 -3.72
N PHE A 129 -10.93 24.53 -4.12
CA PHE A 129 -11.49 25.65 -3.35
C PHE A 129 -13.02 25.70 -3.41
N GLU A 130 -13.62 25.49 -4.59
CA GLU A 130 -15.09 25.40 -4.75
C GLU A 130 -15.66 24.24 -3.94
N PHE A 131 -14.98 23.08 -3.96
CA PHE A 131 -15.31 21.92 -3.14
C PHE A 131 -15.22 22.23 -1.64
N LEU A 132 -14.15 22.86 -1.16
CA LEU A 132 -14.00 23.24 0.25
C LEU A 132 -15.13 24.20 0.68
N LYS A 133 -15.44 25.20 -0.15
CA LYS A 133 -16.52 26.17 0.12
C LYS A 133 -17.90 25.48 0.21
N LYS A 134 -18.21 24.57 -0.72
CA LYS A 134 -19.45 23.77 -0.72
C LYS A 134 -19.53 22.81 0.49
N ASN A 135 -18.39 22.33 0.98
CA ASN A 135 -18.29 21.27 2.00
C ASN A 135 -17.69 21.75 3.34
N MET A 136 -17.70 23.06 3.62
CA MET A 136 -17.03 23.68 4.78
C MET A 136 -17.41 23.05 6.14
N LYS A 137 -18.64 22.53 6.25
CA LYS A 137 -19.13 21.77 7.41
C LYS A 137 -18.22 20.60 7.80
N PHE A 138 -17.55 19.95 6.84
CA PHE A 138 -16.62 18.85 7.11
C PHE A 138 -15.27 19.33 7.66
N ALA A 139 -14.78 20.50 7.23
CA ALA A 139 -13.59 21.13 7.81
C ALA A 139 -13.85 21.55 9.26
N VAL A 140 -14.97 22.24 9.52
CA VAL A 140 -15.38 22.62 10.88
C VAL A 140 -15.57 21.40 11.78
N ARG A 141 -16.22 20.33 11.30
CA ARG A 141 -16.33 19.06 12.04
C ARG A 141 -14.97 18.46 12.37
N THR A 142 -14.03 18.44 11.42
CA THR A 142 -12.67 17.94 11.65
C THR A 142 -11.95 18.73 12.75
N GLY A 143 -12.03 20.07 12.71
CA GLY A 143 -11.48 20.93 13.76
C GLY A 143 -12.10 20.66 15.15
N ILE A 144 -13.43 20.53 15.22
CA ILE A 144 -14.14 20.20 16.46
C ILE A 144 -13.73 18.81 16.99
N TYR A 145 -13.72 17.78 16.14
CA TYR A 145 -13.38 16.42 16.58
C TYR A 145 -11.92 16.32 17.05
N TRP A 146 -10.97 16.94 16.34
CA TRP A 146 -9.57 16.99 16.79
C TRP A 146 -9.40 17.78 18.09
N THR A 147 -10.18 18.85 18.30
CA THR A 147 -10.19 19.57 19.57
C THR A 147 -10.68 18.67 20.72
N ILE A 148 -11.86 18.06 20.56
CA ILE A 148 -12.46 17.20 21.59
C ILE A 148 -11.57 15.99 21.89
N PHE A 149 -11.18 15.21 20.86
CA PHE A 149 -10.37 14.02 21.05
C PHE A 149 -8.92 14.33 21.45
N GLY A 150 -8.39 15.51 21.09
CA GLY A 150 -7.09 16.00 21.57
C GLY A 150 -7.11 16.29 23.07
N ILE A 151 -8.13 16.98 23.56
CA ILE A 151 -8.30 17.25 25.01
C ILE A 151 -8.53 15.94 25.77
N LEU A 152 -9.40 15.05 25.27
CA LEU A 152 -9.64 13.74 25.87
C LEU A 152 -8.38 12.86 25.88
N TYR A 153 -7.55 12.92 24.83
CA TYR A 153 -6.24 12.27 24.77
C TYR A 153 -5.29 12.81 25.84
N VAL A 154 -5.08 14.13 25.89
CA VAL A 154 -4.18 14.76 26.87
C VAL A 154 -4.64 14.49 28.31
N GLY A 155 -5.94 14.62 28.59
CA GLY A 155 -6.51 14.31 29.90
C GLY A 155 -6.34 12.84 30.29
N SER A 156 -6.57 11.91 29.37
CA SER A 156 -6.38 10.47 29.63
C SER A 156 -4.91 10.10 29.81
N ALA A 157 -4.00 10.72 29.05
CA ALA A 157 -2.57 10.54 29.19
C ALA A 157 -2.04 11.11 30.53
N PHE A 158 -2.54 12.27 30.96
CA PHE A 158 -2.27 12.82 32.28
C PHE A 158 -2.76 11.89 33.39
N MET A 159 -4.01 11.40 33.31
CA MET A 159 -4.54 10.45 34.30
C MET A 159 -3.75 9.13 34.33
N ALA A 160 -3.24 8.66 33.20
CA ALA A 160 -2.38 7.47 33.15
C ALA A 160 -1.02 7.69 33.85
N GLY A 161 -0.47 8.92 33.81
CA GLY A 161 0.75 9.29 34.54
C GLY A 161 0.52 9.64 36.01
N TYR A 162 -0.69 10.06 36.38
CA TYR A 162 -1.08 10.39 37.77
C TYR A 162 -1.47 9.15 38.60
N CYS A 163 -1.96 8.08 37.96
CA CYS A 163 -2.37 6.87 38.66
C CYS A 163 -1.16 6.02 39.08
N GLU A 164 -1.09 5.62 40.34
CA GLU A 164 -0.03 4.72 40.84
C GLU A 164 -0.32 3.23 40.59
N LYS A 165 -1.61 2.84 40.52
CA LYS A 165 -2.02 1.42 40.47
C LYS A 165 -2.05 0.91 39.02
N PRO A 166 -1.35 -0.21 38.69
CA PRO A 166 -1.26 -0.71 37.31
C PRO A 166 -2.60 -0.90 36.56
N PRO A 167 -3.70 -1.40 37.17
CA PRO A 167 -4.97 -1.53 36.47
C PRO A 167 -5.58 -0.17 36.04
N LEU A 168 -5.40 0.87 36.85
CA LEU A 168 -5.87 2.23 36.54
C LEU A 168 -5.01 2.89 35.47
N ILE A 169 -3.68 2.71 35.54
CA ILE A 169 -2.74 3.14 34.49
C ILE A 169 -3.14 2.51 33.15
N ALA A 170 -3.35 1.19 33.11
CA ALA A 170 -3.71 0.46 31.90
C ALA A 170 -5.06 0.92 31.32
N PHE A 171 -6.05 1.22 32.16
CA PHE A 171 -7.35 1.76 31.74
C PHE A 171 -7.20 3.15 31.08
N TRP A 172 -6.54 4.09 31.75
CA TRP A 172 -6.36 5.45 31.24
C TRP A 172 -5.44 5.52 30.01
N ALA A 173 -4.37 4.71 29.99
CA ALA A 173 -3.51 4.58 28.81
C ALA A 173 -4.28 3.97 27.62
N GLY A 174 -5.15 2.99 27.86
CA GLY A 174 -6.04 2.42 26.84
C GLY A 174 -6.99 3.47 26.25
N LEU A 175 -7.62 4.29 27.10
CA LEU A 175 -8.45 5.42 26.65
C LEU A 175 -7.64 6.46 25.85
N ALA A 176 -6.44 6.82 26.31
CA ALA A 176 -5.56 7.73 25.58
C ALA A 176 -5.24 7.19 24.17
N VAL A 177 -4.91 5.90 24.04
CA VAL A 177 -4.70 5.25 22.73
C VAL A 177 -5.95 5.30 21.85
N ILE A 178 -7.14 5.03 22.40
CA ILE A 178 -8.41 5.11 21.65
C ILE A 178 -8.68 6.53 21.12
N PHE A 179 -8.53 7.56 21.95
CA PHE A 179 -8.73 8.94 21.53
C PHE A 179 -7.66 9.41 20.53
N TYR A 180 -6.41 9.00 20.73
CA TYR A 180 -5.31 9.27 19.80
C TYR A 180 -5.56 8.64 18.41
N LEU A 181 -6.01 7.38 18.35
CA LEU A 181 -6.34 6.69 17.10
C LEU A 181 -7.57 7.29 16.39
N THR A 182 -8.52 7.86 17.13
CA THR A 182 -9.75 8.45 16.59
C THR A 182 -9.45 9.65 15.68
N MET A 183 -8.44 10.47 16.01
CA MET A 183 -8.10 11.69 15.26
C MET A 183 -7.62 11.44 13.81
N PRO A 184 -6.55 10.65 13.54
CA PRO A 184 -6.14 10.31 12.18
C PRO A 184 -7.14 9.36 11.51
N GLY A 185 -7.86 8.56 12.29
CA GLY A 185 -8.90 7.66 11.80
C GLY A 185 -10.08 8.38 11.15
N TRP A 186 -10.60 9.43 11.78
CA TRP A 186 -11.59 10.33 11.19
C TRP A 186 -11.08 10.89 9.86
N LEU A 187 -9.88 11.47 9.87
CA LEU A 187 -9.27 12.09 8.69
C LEU A 187 -9.14 11.10 7.52
N TRP A 188 -8.62 9.90 7.79
CA TRP A 188 -8.44 8.87 6.76
C TRP A 188 -9.76 8.38 6.18
N SER A 189 -10.76 8.16 7.05
CA SER A 189 -12.09 7.72 6.62
C SER A 189 -12.77 8.74 5.70
N LEU A 190 -12.68 10.04 6.04
CA LEU A 190 -13.19 11.14 5.24
C LEU A 190 -12.41 11.27 3.92
N HIS A 191 -11.08 11.17 3.95
CA HIS A 191 -10.21 11.23 2.76
C HIS A 191 -10.56 10.13 1.74
N VAL A 192 -10.68 8.87 2.19
CA VAL A 192 -11.09 7.75 1.32
C VAL A 192 -12.47 7.99 0.72
N HIS A 193 -13.42 8.52 1.50
CA HIS A 193 -14.76 8.86 1.02
C HIS A 193 -14.75 9.97 -0.03
N VAL A 194 -14.03 11.08 0.20
CA VAL A 194 -13.88 12.20 -0.77
C VAL A 194 -13.23 11.74 -2.07
N VAL A 195 -12.16 10.94 -1.99
CA VAL A 195 -11.48 10.39 -3.17
C VAL A 195 -12.43 9.46 -3.94
N LYS A 196 -13.19 8.60 -3.25
CA LYS A 196 -14.18 7.72 -3.88
C LYS A 196 -15.28 8.50 -4.60
N CYS A 197 -15.92 9.48 -3.94
CA CYS A 197 -16.93 10.34 -4.58
C CYS A 197 -16.37 11.08 -5.80
N THR A 198 -15.09 11.49 -5.76
CA THR A 198 -14.40 12.13 -6.90
C THR A 198 -14.11 11.15 -8.05
N LEU A 199 -13.73 9.91 -7.74
CA LEU A 199 -13.56 8.83 -8.73
C LEU A 199 -14.89 8.38 -9.37
N GLU A 200 -16.00 8.55 -8.66
CA GLU A 200 -17.38 8.28 -9.08
C GLU A 200 -18.10 9.51 -9.68
N GLN A 201 -17.44 10.68 -9.73
CA GLN A 201 -17.97 11.97 -10.24
C GLN A 201 -19.27 12.44 -9.55
N GLN A 202 -19.39 12.21 -8.24
CA GLN A 202 -20.51 12.69 -7.44
C GLN A 202 -20.29 14.15 -7.00
N GLU A 203 -21.29 15.01 -7.20
CA GLU A 203 -21.21 16.46 -6.88
C GLU A 203 -21.30 16.79 -5.38
N GLY A 204 -21.60 15.82 -4.52
CA GLY A 204 -21.79 16.01 -3.09
C GLY A 204 -21.43 14.77 -2.28
N LEU A 205 -20.92 14.97 -1.06
CA LEU A 205 -20.40 13.91 -0.19
C LEU A 205 -21.49 13.06 0.51
N GLY A 206 -22.77 13.37 0.32
CA GLY A 206 -23.88 12.72 1.02
C GLY A 206 -23.86 12.93 2.53
N LYS A 207 -24.61 12.09 3.27
CA LYS A 207 -24.58 12.04 4.74
C LYS A 207 -23.42 11.15 5.20
N PHE A 208 -22.27 11.75 5.49
CA PHE A 208 -21.18 11.08 6.20
C PHE A 208 -21.28 11.41 7.70
N ASN A 209 -21.48 10.37 8.51
CA ASN A 209 -21.66 10.44 9.96
C ASN A 209 -20.35 10.07 10.68
N PHE A 210 -20.13 10.68 11.84
CA PHE A 210 -19.06 10.27 12.74
C PHE A 210 -19.46 9.00 13.49
N ASP A 211 -18.62 7.98 13.45
CA ASP A 211 -18.66 6.80 14.33
C ASP A 211 -17.25 6.58 14.89
N MET A 212 -17.12 6.59 16.21
CA MET A 212 -15.84 6.46 16.89
C MET A 212 -15.18 5.10 16.62
N PHE A 213 -15.95 4.00 16.61
CA PHE A 213 -15.37 2.66 16.41
C PHE A 213 -14.83 2.48 14.99
N SER A 214 -15.57 2.94 13.98
CA SER A 214 -15.07 3.04 12.61
C SER A 214 -13.82 3.94 12.52
N CYS A 215 -13.82 5.10 13.19
CA CYS A 215 -12.64 5.98 13.20
C CYS A 215 -11.42 5.27 13.79
N VAL A 216 -11.52 4.65 14.97
CA VAL A 216 -10.40 3.89 15.57
C VAL A 216 -9.89 2.79 14.63
N SER A 217 -10.78 2.06 13.95
CA SER A 217 -10.41 1.04 12.96
C SER A 217 -9.63 1.62 11.77
N TRP A 218 -10.01 2.80 11.27
CA TRP A 218 -9.23 3.53 10.26
C TRP A 218 -7.94 4.13 10.82
N GLY A 219 -7.91 4.52 12.10
CA GLY A 219 -6.73 5.00 12.81
C GLY A 219 -5.63 3.94 12.91
N ILE A 220 -6.00 2.68 13.17
CA ILE A 220 -5.06 1.55 13.13
C ILE A 220 -4.38 1.46 11.76
N LYS A 221 -5.11 1.66 10.65
CA LYS A 221 -4.53 1.65 9.30
C LYS A 221 -3.55 2.80 9.06
N TYR A 222 -3.78 3.97 9.66
CA TYR A 222 -2.87 5.12 9.55
C TYR A 222 -1.45 4.79 10.08
N PHE A 223 -1.35 4.08 11.21
CA PHE A 223 -0.06 3.68 11.79
C PHE A 223 0.48 2.36 11.21
N PHE A 224 -0.41 1.44 10.85
CA PHE A 224 -0.02 0.14 10.30
C PHE A 224 0.47 0.23 8.85
N TRP A 225 -0.04 1.17 8.05
CA TRP A 225 0.39 1.31 6.65
C TRP A 225 1.87 1.72 6.50
N PRO A 226 2.40 2.75 7.19
CA PRO A 226 3.83 3.07 7.17
C PRO A 226 4.71 1.90 7.61
N LEU A 227 4.31 1.16 8.66
CA LEU A 227 4.98 -0.05 9.13
C LEU A 227 5.08 -1.12 8.01
N VAL A 228 3.98 -1.38 7.29
CA VAL A 228 3.96 -2.34 6.17
C VAL A 228 4.84 -1.88 5.00
N ILE A 229 5.00 -0.57 4.77
CA ILE A 229 5.88 -0.08 3.71
C ILE A 229 7.37 -0.11 4.10
N VAL A 230 7.68 0.16 5.38
CA VAL A 230 9.05 0.32 5.89
C VAL A 230 9.65 -1.00 6.40
N SER A 231 8.84 -1.94 6.87
CA SER A 231 9.34 -3.20 7.45
C SER A 231 10.31 -4.01 6.57
N PRO A 232 10.27 -4.04 5.22
CA PRO A 232 11.30 -4.71 4.41
C PRO A 232 12.70 -4.10 4.60
N LEU A 233 12.78 -2.80 4.90
CA LEU A 233 14.03 -2.10 5.21
C LEU A 233 14.48 -2.37 6.66
N LEU A 234 13.54 -2.59 7.57
CA LEU A 234 13.83 -2.90 8.98
C LEU A 234 14.27 -4.35 9.20
N LEU A 235 13.86 -5.29 8.33
CA LEU A 235 14.19 -6.72 8.47
C LEU A 235 15.69 -6.99 8.72
N VAL A 236 16.58 -6.29 7.99
CA VAL A 236 18.03 -6.50 8.15
C VAL A 236 18.54 -5.93 9.49
N PRO A 237 18.28 -4.66 9.87
CA PRO A 237 18.55 -4.17 11.22
C PRO A 237 17.98 -5.04 12.35
N THR A 238 16.73 -5.51 12.23
CA THR A 238 16.11 -6.35 13.27
C THR A 238 16.76 -7.73 13.36
N VAL A 239 17.09 -8.36 12.23
CA VAL A 239 17.83 -9.63 12.23
C VAL A 239 19.24 -9.44 12.80
N ILE A 240 19.94 -8.35 12.47
CA ILE A 240 21.26 -8.04 13.05
C ILE A 240 21.15 -7.82 14.57
N ALA A 241 20.14 -7.10 15.05
CA ALA A 241 19.92 -6.88 16.49
C ALA A 241 19.56 -8.17 17.25
N VAL A 242 18.81 -9.08 16.63
CA VAL A 242 18.42 -10.37 17.24
C VAL A 242 19.55 -11.40 17.19
N VAL A 243 20.30 -11.46 16.08
CA VAL A 243 21.40 -12.44 15.86
C VAL A 243 22.71 -11.99 16.47
N GLY A 244 23.00 -10.68 16.47
CA GLY A 244 24.17 -10.08 17.12
C GLY A 244 24.16 -10.18 18.65
N GLY A 245 23.03 -10.64 19.21
CA GLY A 245 22.84 -10.85 20.63
C GLY A 245 22.48 -9.58 21.39
N ILE A 246 21.54 -9.71 22.32
CA ILE A 246 21.50 -8.84 23.49
C ILE A 246 22.81 -9.14 24.24
N PRO A 247 23.69 -8.14 24.52
CA PRO A 247 24.88 -8.36 25.33
C PRO A 247 24.48 -9.03 26.66
N GLN A 248 25.07 -10.19 26.96
CA GLN A 248 24.63 -11.02 28.10
C GLN A 248 25.13 -10.50 29.46
N ASP A 249 25.68 -9.30 29.50
CA ASP A 249 26.13 -8.61 30.70
C ASP A 249 24.95 -8.06 31.50
N ILE A 250 24.21 -8.99 32.10
CA ILE A 250 23.02 -8.83 32.96
C ILE A 250 23.26 -7.91 34.18
N LYS A 251 24.48 -7.43 34.40
CA LYS A 251 24.84 -6.51 35.49
C LYS A 251 24.42 -5.05 35.26
N VAL A 252 24.10 -4.63 34.04
CA VAL A 252 23.64 -3.25 33.75
C VAL A 252 22.12 -3.08 33.93
N LEU A 253 21.36 -4.16 34.07
CA LEU A 253 19.91 -4.13 34.36
C LEU A 253 19.56 -4.20 35.86
N ALA A 254 20.55 -4.11 36.75
CA ALA A 254 20.39 -4.30 38.20
C ALA A 254 20.43 -2.99 39.02
N SER A 255 20.18 -1.85 38.38
CA SER A 255 19.83 -0.60 39.07
C SER A 255 18.55 -0.03 38.47
N ASP A 256 17.68 0.51 39.32
CA ASP A 256 16.30 0.86 38.96
C ASP A 256 16.20 1.95 37.87
N ASP A 257 17.21 2.83 37.78
CA ASP A 257 17.31 3.84 36.72
C ASP A 257 17.81 3.29 35.37
N ALA A 258 18.51 2.14 35.38
CA ALA A 258 19.26 1.64 34.22
C ALA A 258 18.49 0.65 33.34
N VAL A 259 17.41 0.03 33.82
CA VAL A 259 16.56 -0.83 32.96
C VAL A 259 15.89 0.00 31.87
N THR A 260 15.26 1.11 32.27
CA THR A 260 14.64 2.05 31.34
C THR A 260 15.70 2.81 30.53
N GLY A 261 16.74 3.33 31.20
CA GLY A 261 17.83 4.07 30.54
C GLY A 261 18.60 3.24 29.52
N GLY A 262 19.01 2.01 29.87
CA GLY A 262 19.77 1.11 29.03
C GLY A 262 18.98 0.54 27.87
N LEU A 263 17.72 0.12 28.09
CA LEU A 263 16.84 -0.34 27.03
C LEU A 263 16.52 0.80 26.05
N MET A 264 16.24 2.00 26.55
CA MET A 264 15.99 3.17 25.70
C MET A 264 17.26 3.64 24.99
N ALA A 265 18.45 3.56 25.60
CA ALA A 265 19.71 3.89 24.93
C ALA A 265 20.09 2.88 23.83
N MET A 266 19.85 1.58 24.04
CA MET A 266 20.06 0.55 23.02
C MET A 266 19.03 0.62 21.88
N LEU A 267 17.77 0.92 22.21
CA LEU A 267 16.73 1.09 21.21
C LEU A 267 16.76 2.47 20.54
N ALA A 268 17.33 3.52 21.14
CA ALA A 268 17.32 4.88 20.59
C ALA A 268 17.90 4.99 19.17
N PRO A 269 19.02 4.34 18.78
CA PRO A 269 19.47 4.31 17.39
C PRO A 269 18.47 3.61 16.47
N VAL A 270 17.83 2.53 16.93
CA VAL A 270 16.83 1.77 16.17
C VAL A 270 15.54 2.58 16.03
N ILE A 271 15.06 3.22 17.09
CA ILE A 271 13.87 4.09 17.13
C ILE A 271 14.12 5.38 16.33
N GLY A 272 15.31 5.95 16.40
CA GLY A 272 15.73 7.12 15.61
C GLY A 272 15.77 6.79 14.11
N LEU A 273 16.45 5.71 13.73
CA LEU A 273 16.45 5.23 12.34
C LEU A 273 15.05 4.85 11.88
N THR A 274 14.26 4.16 12.71
CA THR A 274 12.89 3.76 12.39
C THR A 274 11.98 4.97 12.22
N SER A 275 12.03 5.97 13.11
CA SER A 275 11.20 7.17 13.02
C SER A 275 11.54 8.01 11.77
N VAL A 276 12.82 8.13 11.40
CA VAL A 276 13.22 8.72 10.10
C VAL A 276 12.69 7.91 8.92
N LEU A 277 12.82 6.58 8.93
CA LEU A 277 12.31 5.72 7.87
C LEU A 277 10.77 5.75 7.77
N TYR A 278 10.05 5.96 8.88
CA TYR A 278 8.59 6.12 8.92
C TYR A 278 8.07 7.38 8.22
N VAL A 279 8.94 8.35 7.91
CA VAL A 279 8.60 9.50 7.06
C VAL A 279 8.57 9.11 5.57
N LEU A 280 9.33 8.10 5.14
CA LEU A 280 9.41 7.70 3.72
C LEU A 280 8.06 7.26 3.13
N PRO A 281 7.19 6.48 3.82
CA PRO A 281 5.83 6.19 3.38
C PRO A 281 5.02 7.44 3.06
N ILE A 282 5.17 8.51 3.85
CA ILE A 282 4.38 9.74 3.70
C ILE A 282 4.51 10.27 2.26
N PHE A 283 5.71 10.26 1.66
CA PHE A 283 5.91 10.68 0.28
C PHE A 283 5.01 9.96 -0.74
N PHE A 284 4.73 8.67 -0.53
CA PHE A 284 3.87 7.83 -1.38
C PHE A 284 2.36 7.99 -1.09
N PHE A 285 1.97 8.78 -0.09
CA PHE A 285 0.59 8.96 0.35
C PHE A 285 -0.44 9.27 -0.75
N PRO A 286 -0.23 10.19 -1.71
CA PRO A 286 -1.27 10.48 -2.71
C PRO A 286 -1.60 9.25 -3.57
N VAL A 287 -0.57 8.52 -4.03
CA VAL A 287 -0.72 7.27 -4.78
C VAL A 287 -1.31 6.15 -3.91
N ALA A 288 -0.87 6.02 -2.67
CA ALA A 288 -1.34 4.95 -1.79
C ALA A 288 -2.81 5.10 -1.40
N SER A 289 -3.18 6.29 -0.93
CA SER A 289 -4.54 6.59 -0.51
C SER A 289 -5.52 6.58 -1.68
N SER A 290 -5.08 6.92 -2.90
CA SER A 290 -5.90 6.79 -4.10
C SER A 290 -6.20 5.32 -4.47
N HIS A 291 -5.24 4.41 -4.25
CA HIS A 291 -5.48 2.97 -4.36
C HIS A 291 -6.37 2.43 -3.23
N MET A 292 -6.26 2.94 -2.00
CA MET A 292 -7.15 2.53 -0.91
C MET A 292 -8.61 2.99 -1.06
N ALA A 293 -8.88 3.97 -1.93
CA ALA A 293 -10.23 4.36 -2.33
C ALA A 293 -10.75 3.61 -3.58
N ALA A 294 -9.91 2.82 -4.25
CA ALA A 294 -10.30 2.00 -5.41
C ALA A 294 -10.97 0.68 -4.98
N LYS A 295 -11.65 -0.01 -5.92
CA LYS A 295 -12.29 -1.31 -5.66
C LYS A 295 -11.32 -2.35 -5.08
N TYR A 296 -10.08 -2.38 -5.60
CA TYR A 296 -9.02 -3.27 -5.10
C TYR A 296 -8.00 -2.41 -4.34
N THR A 297 -8.00 -2.54 -3.02
CA THR A 297 -7.20 -1.67 -2.14
C THR A 297 -5.74 -2.12 -2.00
N TYR A 298 -5.46 -3.42 -2.23
CA TYR A 298 -4.16 -4.03 -1.98
C TYR A 298 -2.96 -3.34 -2.67
N PRO A 299 -3.04 -2.74 -3.88
CA PRO A 299 -1.88 -2.08 -4.50
C PRO A 299 -1.40 -0.86 -3.70
N GLY A 300 -2.31 -0.24 -2.91
CA GLY A 300 -1.98 0.85 -1.98
C GLY A 300 -1.10 0.42 -0.81
N TRP A 301 -0.91 -0.89 -0.61
CA TRP A 301 -0.10 -1.48 0.46
C TRP A 301 1.18 -2.17 -0.05
N LEU A 302 1.44 -2.16 -1.36
CA LEU A 302 2.60 -2.85 -1.94
C LEU A 302 3.76 -1.87 -2.20
N PRO A 303 4.89 -1.97 -1.49
CA PRO A 303 5.98 -0.99 -1.57
C PRO A 303 6.47 -0.72 -3.00
N ILE A 304 6.71 -1.79 -3.77
CA ILE A 304 7.23 -1.68 -5.14
C ILE A 304 6.20 -1.11 -6.13
N ASP A 305 4.91 -1.37 -5.95
CA ASP A 305 3.88 -0.83 -6.84
C ASP A 305 3.61 0.65 -6.52
N LEU A 306 3.68 1.04 -5.24
CA LEU A 306 3.69 2.44 -4.83
C LEU A 306 4.89 3.20 -5.42
N ILE A 307 6.11 2.67 -5.27
CA ILE A 307 7.34 3.26 -5.82
C ILE A 307 7.20 3.44 -7.34
N LYS A 308 6.87 2.38 -8.08
CA LYS A 308 6.72 2.44 -9.55
C LYS A 308 5.67 3.45 -10.00
N ASN A 309 4.49 3.44 -9.37
CA ASN A 309 3.42 4.37 -9.73
C ASN A 309 3.77 5.81 -9.37
N THR A 310 4.47 6.03 -8.25
CA THR A 310 4.91 7.36 -7.80
C THR A 310 5.94 7.96 -8.75
N PHE A 311 6.99 7.23 -9.12
CA PHE A 311 8.00 7.73 -10.06
C PHE A 311 7.45 7.90 -11.49
N LYS A 312 6.52 7.03 -11.92
CA LYS A 312 5.79 7.19 -13.19
C LYS A 312 4.91 8.45 -13.23
N HIS A 313 4.43 8.91 -12.07
CA HIS A 313 3.58 10.09 -11.91
C HIS A 313 4.26 11.22 -11.13
N PHE A 314 5.59 11.29 -11.19
CA PHE A 314 6.39 12.15 -10.32
C PHE A 314 5.99 13.63 -10.38
N GLY A 315 5.70 14.18 -11.57
CA GLY A 315 5.24 15.57 -11.71
C GLY A 315 3.95 15.86 -10.94
N GLY A 316 2.97 14.96 -10.99
CA GLY A 316 1.70 15.11 -10.27
C GLY A 316 1.87 14.93 -8.75
N VAL A 317 2.75 14.03 -8.32
CA VAL A 317 3.05 13.80 -6.90
C VAL A 317 3.88 14.94 -6.30
N ALA A 318 4.89 15.44 -7.03
CA ALA A 318 5.65 16.61 -6.62
C ALA A 318 4.74 17.84 -6.51
N TYR A 319 3.84 18.05 -7.48
CA TYR A 319 2.88 19.15 -7.42
C TYR A 319 1.88 18.99 -6.26
N TYR A 320 1.41 17.77 -5.96
CA TYR A 320 0.63 17.49 -4.76
C TYR A 320 1.34 17.96 -3.47
N TRP A 321 2.65 17.69 -3.34
CA TRP A 321 3.45 18.12 -2.18
C TRP A 321 3.71 19.64 -2.15
N VAL A 322 3.91 20.28 -3.31
CA VAL A 322 3.99 21.75 -3.40
C VAL A 322 2.68 22.40 -2.94
N ILE A 323 1.54 21.89 -3.40
CA ILE A 323 0.22 22.36 -2.93
C ILE A 323 0.07 22.11 -1.43
N PHE A 324 0.40 20.91 -0.93
CA PHE A 324 0.32 20.56 0.49
C PHE A 324 1.06 21.57 1.37
N ILE A 325 2.32 21.87 1.04
CA ILE A 325 3.16 22.83 1.79
C ILE A 325 2.55 24.23 1.69
N ALA A 326 2.12 24.67 0.51
CA ALA A 326 1.54 25.99 0.31
C ALA A 326 0.26 26.20 1.14
N VAL A 327 -0.66 25.21 1.15
CA VAL A 327 -1.93 25.35 1.91
C VAL A 327 -1.77 25.11 3.41
N HIS A 328 -0.78 24.32 3.85
CA HIS A 328 -0.50 24.09 5.27
C HIS A 328 0.52 25.09 5.87
N LEU A 329 1.09 26.02 5.11
CA LEU A 329 2.13 26.93 5.58
C LEU A 329 1.75 27.67 6.87
N HIS A 330 0.53 28.19 6.97
CA HIS A 330 0.05 28.85 8.19
C HIS A 330 -0.09 27.88 9.38
N ALA A 331 -0.51 26.64 9.14
CA ALA A 331 -0.57 25.61 10.18
C ALA A 331 0.83 25.20 10.67
N LEU A 332 1.81 25.12 9.76
CA LEU A 332 3.21 24.89 10.11
C LEU A 332 3.78 26.05 10.95
N ILE A 333 3.42 27.30 10.62
CA ILE A 333 3.78 28.48 11.43
C ILE A 333 3.14 28.42 12.82
N VAL A 334 1.84 28.11 12.93
CA VAL A 334 1.13 27.96 14.22
C VAL A 334 1.77 26.86 15.07
N VAL A 335 2.06 25.69 14.48
CA VAL A 335 2.74 24.58 15.19
C VAL A 335 4.17 24.98 15.60
N GLY A 336 4.90 25.68 14.74
CA GLY A 336 6.25 26.18 15.05
C GLY A 336 6.26 27.17 16.22
N LEU A 337 5.34 28.14 16.22
CA LEU A 337 5.15 29.10 17.31
C LEU A 337 4.76 28.39 18.62
N LEU A 338 3.83 27.44 18.57
CA LEU A 338 3.45 26.64 19.74
C LEU A 338 4.59 25.74 20.23
N THR A 339 5.50 25.29 19.35
CA THR A 339 6.67 24.49 19.75
C THR A 339 7.74 25.35 20.43
N VAL A 340 7.98 26.56 19.92
CA VAL A 340 9.00 27.49 20.44
C VAL A 340 8.54 28.20 21.71
N PHE A 341 7.29 28.69 21.74
CA PHE A 341 6.77 29.53 22.83
C PHE A 341 5.76 28.79 23.73
N GLY A 342 5.35 27.56 23.40
CA GLY A 342 4.32 26.84 24.15
C GLY A 342 4.68 26.55 25.60
N THR A 343 5.95 26.24 25.89
CA THR A 343 6.42 26.06 27.28
C THR A 343 6.33 27.35 28.08
N THR A 344 6.73 28.49 27.50
CA THR A 344 6.58 29.82 28.10
C THR A 344 5.12 30.20 28.28
N LEU A 345 4.26 29.90 27.31
CA LEU A 345 2.81 30.15 27.39
C LEU A 345 2.17 29.31 28.50
N VAL A 346 2.51 28.02 28.59
CA VAL A 346 2.03 27.12 29.65
C VAL A 346 2.51 27.60 31.02
N ALA A 347 3.77 27.98 31.16
CA ALA A 347 4.30 28.53 32.42
C ALA A 347 3.58 29.84 32.83
N TYR A 348 3.40 30.79 31.91
CA TYR A 348 2.72 32.05 32.17
C TYR A 348 1.24 31.86 32.55
N VAL A 349 0.52 31.00 31.83
CA VAL A 349 -0.88 30.69 32.17
C VAL A 349 -0.97 29.94 33.49
N SER A 350 0.00 29.07 33.82
CA SER A 350 0.03 28.35 35.10
C SER A 350 0.27 29.29 36.28
N ASP A 351 1.22 30.24 36.17
CA ASP A 351 1.47 31.28 37.17
C ASP A 351 0.26 32.21 37.36
N LEU A 352 -0.36 32.68 36.27
CA LEU A 352 -1.59 33.47 36.31
C LEU A 352 -2.74 32.72 37.00
N VAL A 353 -2.87 31.41 36.72
CA VAL A 353 -3.86 30.53 37.33
C VAL A 353 -3.62 30.34 38.83
N LEU A 354 -2.38 30.05 39.24
CA LEU A 354 -2.05 29.85 40.66
C LEU A 354 -2.39 31.10 41.48
N ARG A 355 -2.01 32.29 40.99
CA ARG A 355 -2.37 33.57 41.62
C ARG A 355 -3.88 33.81 41.67
N ALA A 356 -4.62 33.38 40.64
CA ALA A 356 -6.08 33.47 40.65
C ALA A 356 -6.72 32.50 41.66
N ILE A 357 -6.16 31.30 41.86
CA ILE A 357 -6.59 30.34 42.89
C ILE A 357 -6.33 30.93 44.29
N GLU A 358 -5.11 31.40 44.55
CA GLU A 358 -4.70 32.03 45.82
C GLU A 358 -5.61 33.22 46.17
N ALA A 359 -5.95 34.06 45.18
CA ALA A 359 -6.84 35.21 45.36
C ALA A 359 -8.32 34.85 45.63
N ILE A 360 -8.76 33.62 45.30
CA ILE A 360 -10.15 33.17 45.46
C ILE A 360 -10.34 32.35 46.74
N LEU A 361 -9.38 31.49 47.09
CA LEU A 361 -9.48 30.55 48.23
C LEU A 361 -8.71 31.00 49.48
N GLY A 362 -7.81 31.99 49.36
CA GLY A 362 -6.88 32.34 50.43
C GLY A 362 -5.80 31.26 50.65
N PRO A 363 -4.81 31.54 51.51
CA PRO A 363 -3.66 30.65 51.69
C PRO A 363 -3.97 29.34 52.45
N ASP A 364 -4.99 29.34 53.31
CA ASP A 364 -5.17 28.28 54.33
C ASP A 364 -6.25 27.23 54.00
N GLU A 365 -7.15 27.45 53.03
CA GLU A 365 -8.25 26.52 52.68
C GLU A 365 -7.94 25.59 51.48
N LEU A 366 -6.67 25.49 51.07
CA LEU A 366 -6.25 24.74 49.90
C LEU A 366 -6.19 23.20 50.16
N SER A 367 -7.35 22.60 50.45
CA SER A 367 -7.47 21.15 50.61
C SER A 367 -6.98 20.41 49.36
N GLY A 368 -6.33 19.25 49.54
CA GLY A 368 -5.76 18.51 48.41
C GLY A 368 -6.75 18.18 47.29
N PHE A 369 -8.03 17.96 47.63
CA PHE A 369 -9.07 17.68 46.64
C PHE A 369 -9.52 18.91 45.84
N THR A 370 -9.69 20.07 46.50
CA THR A 370 -10.04 21.32 45.80
C THR A 370 -8.89 21.78 44.91
N PHE A 371 -7.64 21.65 45.38
CA PHE A 371 -6.45 21.92 44.57
C PHE A 371 -6.37 21.04 43.31
N VAL A 372 -6.45 19.71 43.45
CA VAL A 372 -6.38 18.79 42.30
C VAL A 372 -7.52 19.02 41.30
N SER A 373 -8.74 19.29 41.79
CA SER A 373 -9.89 19.58 40.93
C SER A 373 -9.70 20.84 40.09
N LEU A 374 -9.12 21.90 40.68
CA LEU A 374 -8.77 23.13 39.97
C LEU A 374 -7.67 22.89 38.95
N VAL A 375 -6.58 22.22 39.33
CA VAL A 375 -5.47 21.88 38.42
C VAL A 375 -5.96 21.14 37.17
N ILE A 376 -6.87 20.17 37.32
CA ILE A 376 -7.47 19.45 36.19
C ILE A 376 -8.31 20.39 35.29
N ALA A 377 -9.12 21.26 35.88
CA ALA A 377 -9.93 22.22 35.12
C ALA A 377 -9.07 23.22 34.32
N PHE A 378 -7.98 23.71 34.91
CA PHE A 378 -7.05 24.61 34.22
C PHE A 378 -6.19 23.90 33.18
N ALA A 379 -5.75 22.67 33.43
CA ALA A 379 -5.06 21.85 32.42
C ALA A 379 -5.96 21.61 31.19
N ALA A 380 -7.26 21.35 31.41
CA ALA A 380 -8.23 21.21 30.33
C ALA A 380 -8.44 22.53 29.55
N LEU A 381 -8.45 23.69 30.24
CA LEU A 381 -8.53 25.01 29.60
C LEU A 381 -7.28 25.32 28.75
N ILE A 382 -6.08 25.04 29.27
CA ILE A 382 -4.81 25.22 28.54
C ILE A 382 -4.77 24.28 27.32
N ALA A 383 -5.18 23.02 27.47
CA ALA A 383 -5.32 22.08 26.37
C ALA A 383 -6.33 22.59 25.32
N PHE A 384 -7.47 23.13 25.73
CA PHE A 384 -8.44 23.73 24.80
C PHE A 384 -7.85 24.92 24.03
N LEU A 385 -7.21 25.87 24.72
CA LEU A 385 -6.64 27.07 24.11
C LEU A 385 -5.46 26.79 23.16
N THR A 386 -4.72 25.70 23.38
CA THR A 386 -3.57 25.31 22.53
C THR A 386 -3.96 24.36 21.39
N ILE A 387 -4.82 23.37 21.66
CA ILE A 387 -5.23 22.36 20.68
C ILE A 387 -6.25 22.92 19.68
N THR A 388 -7.15 23.84 20.09
CA THR A 388 -8.19 24.37 19.17
C THR A 388 -7.58 25.14 17.99
N PRO A 389 -6.68 26.13 18.17
CA PRO A 389 -6.10 26.86 17.04
C PRO A 389 -5.31 25.96 16.10
N MET A 390 -4.54 25.01 16.64
CA MET A 390 -3.81 24.01 15.86
C MET A 390 -4.77 23.12 15.04
N SER A 391 -5.82 22.59 15.69
CA SER A 391 -6.81 21.71 15.04
C SER A 391 -7.53 22.40 13.89
N PHE A 392 -7.99 23.64 14.09
CA PHE A 392 -8.69 24.39 13.04
C PHE A 392 -7.74 24.83 11.91
N SER A 393 -6.49 25.18 12.22
CA SER A 393 -5.48 25.53 11.21
C SER A 393 -5.15 24.36 10.29
N VAL A 394 -5.09 23.13 10.79
CA VAL A 394 -4.80 21.94 9.96
C VAL A 394 -6.07 21.41 9.25
N ALA A 395 -7.26 21.56 9.85
CA ALA A 395 -8.50 20.96 9.35
C ALA A 395 -8.99 21.49 7.99
N PHE A 396 -8.90 22.80 7.74
CA PHE A 396 -9.34 23.40 6.47
C PHE A 396 -8.44 23.00 5.28
N PRO A 397 -7.09 23.15 5.38
CA PRO A 397 -6.15 22.63 4.38
C PRO A 397 -6.28 21.13 4.15
N SER A 398 -6.55 20.35 5.20
CA SER A 398 -6.74 18.91 5.08
C SER A 398 -7.91 18.55 4.15
N VAL A 399 -9.09 19.16 4.33
CA VAL A 399 -10.26 18.90 3.46
C VAL A 399 -10.04 19.37 2.02
N PHE A 400 -9.30 20.46 1.83
CA PHE A 400 -8.84 20.87 0.49
C PHE A 400 -7.96 19.79 -0.16
N MET A 401 -6.95 19.28 0.56
CA MET A 401 -6.03 18.25 0.05
C MET A 401 -6.71 16.91 -0.27
N MET A 402 -7.81 16.56 0.42
CA MET A 402 -8.62 15.39 0.07
C MET A 402 -9.16 15.48 -1.36
N ARG A 403 -9.60 16.68 -1.78
CA ARG A 403 -10.09 16.91 -3.15
C ARG A 403 -8.95 16.96 -4.16
N VAL A 404 -7.83 17.60 -3.83
CA VAL A 404 -6.59 17.57 -4.64
C VAL A 404 -6.19 16.12 -4.95
N ASN A 405 -6.23 15.23 -3.95
CA ASN A 405 -5.92 13.81 -4.14
C ASN A 405 -6.98 13.09 -4.99
N GLY A 406 -8.26 13.40 -4.78
CA GLY A 406 -9.36 12.89 -5.60
C GLY A 406 -9.20 13.23 -7.07
N LEU A 407 -8.83 14.47 -7.38
CA LEU A 407 -8.55 14.93 -8.75
C LEU A 407 -7.30 14.25 -9.32
N PHE A 408 -6.21 14.18 -8.56
CA PHE A 408 -5.00 13.43 -8.96
C PHE A 408 -5.34 11.99 -9.35
N ALA A 409 -6.15 11.30 -8.54
CA ALA A 409 -6.63 9.94 -8.80
C ALA A 409 -7.57 9.85 -10.02
N HIS A 410 -8.41 10.87 -10.24
CA HIS A 410 -9.35 10.94 -11.35
C HIS A 410 -8.65 11.10 -12.70
N TYR A 411 -7.74 12.08 -12.82
CA TYR A 411 -6.97 12.31 -14.03
C TYR A 411 -5.98 11.17 -14.34
N ASN A 412 -5.39 10.55 -13.32
CA ASN A 412 -4.47 9.42 -13.49
C ASN A 412 -5.14 8.02 -13.42
N LYS A 413 -6.49 7.94 -13.45
CA LYS A 413 -7.30 6.73 -13.21
C LYS A 413 -6.89 5.53 -14.09
N ARG A 414 -6.50 5.78 -15.34
CA ARG A 414 -6.08 4.75 -16.30
C ARG A 414 -4.66 4.24 -16.03
N THR A 415 -3.74 5.12 -15.70
CA THR A 415 -2.30 4.81 -15.59
C THR A 415 -1.92 4.22 -14.24
N LEU A 416 -2.72 4.50 -13.20
CA LEU A 416 -2.65 3.90 -11.87
C LEU A 416 -3.23 2.48 -11.83
N GLY A 417 -4.05 2.07 -12.80
CA GLY A 417 -4.38 0.66 -13.05
C GLY A 417 -5.62 0.09 -12.34
N TYR A 418 -6.51 0.93 -11.80
CA TYR A 418 -7.69 0.51 -11.01
C TYR A 418 -8.73 -0.41 -11.71
N VAL A 419 -8.52 -0.78 -12.97
CA VAL A 419 -9.49 -1.48 -13.84
C VAL A 419 -9.09 -2.95 -14.10
N THR A 420 -7.98 -3.43 -13.50
CA THR A 420 -7.53 -4.82 -13.68
C THR A 420 -8.32 -5.80 -12.82
N LYS A 421 -9.17 -6.62 -13.44
CA LYS A 421 -9.82 -7.78 -12.81
C LYS A 421 -8.81 -8.83 -12.36
N GLN A 422 -9.04 -9.46 -11.22
CA GLN A 422 -8.25 -10.61 -10.77
C GLN A 422 -8.77 -11.89 -11.43
N LYS A 423 -7.91 -12.56 -12.20
CA LYS A 423 -8.24 -13.85 -12.82
C LYS A 423 -8.03 -14.98 -11.80
N PRO A 424 -9.00 -15.91 -11.63
CA PRO A 424 -8.81 -17.07 -10.78
C PRO A 424 -7.66 -17.95 -11.30
N GLY A 425 -6.94 -18.61 -10.39
CA GLY A 425 -5.87 -19.55 -10.72
C GLY A 425 -4.55 -18.93 -11.17
N VAL A 426 -4.44 -17.59 -11.26
CA VAL A 426 -3.17 -16.93 -11.57
C VAL A 426 -2.22 -17.00 -10.35
N PRO A 427 -0.96 -17.42 -10.49
CA PRO A 427 0.02 -17.45 -9.39
C PRO A 427 0.24 -16.08 -8.74
N ALA A 428 0.24 -16.06 -7.40
CA ALA A 428 0.44 -14.86 -6.61
C ALA A 428 1.93 -14.49 -6.51
N GLY A 429 2.29 -13.26 -6.88
CA GLY A 429 3.66 -12.76 -6.77
C GLY A 429 4.11 -12.47 -5.34
N PHE A 430 5.43 -12.34 -5.15
CA PHE A 430 6.08 -12.08 -3.85
C PHE A 430 5.42 -10.98 -3.02
N TRP A 431 5.23 -9.77 -3.56
CA TRP A 431 4.74 -8.63 -2.77
C TRP A 431 3.31 -8.82 -2.23
N VAL A 432 2.45 -9.53 -2.95
CA VAL A 432 1.08 -9.84 -2.49
C VAL A 432 1.12 -10.90 -1.37
N ARG A 433 2.02 -11.87 -1.48
CA ARG A 433 2.29 -12.87 -0.41
C ARG A 433 2.90 -12.20 0.82
N TYR A 434 3.82 -11.26 0.63
CA TYR A 434 4.39 -10.43 1.69
C TYR A 434 3.32 -9.67 2.46
N LEU A 435 2.40 -9.00 1.75
CA LEU A 435 1.26 -8.31 2.38
C LEU A 435 0.37 -9.28 3.17
N ALA A 436 0.11 -10.48 2.65
CA ALA A 436 -0.64 -11.51 3.38
C ALA A 436 0.04 -11.88 4.71
N ILE A 437 1.37 -12.05 4.70
CA ILE A 437 2.18 -12.34 5.90
C ILE A 437 2.16 -11.16 6.88
N MET A 438 2.18 -9.91 6.41
CA MET A 438 2.06 -8.74 7.30
C MET A 438 0.70 -8.71 8.02
N VAL A 439 -0.39 -9.06 7.33
CA VAL A 439 -1.73 -9.20 7.95
C VAL A 439 -1.76 -10.38 8.93
N ASP A 440 -1.22 -11.54 8.54
CA ASP A 440 -1.10 -12.71 9.42
C ASP A 440 -0.28 -12.35 10.68
N PHE A 441 0.87 -11.68 10.52
CA PHE A 441 1.74 -11.23 11.60
C PHE A 441 1.05 -10.24 12.54
N ALA A 442 0.28 -9.28 12.00
CA ALA A 442 -0.50 -8.37 12.83
C ALA A 442 -1.55 -9.11 13.69
N VAL A 443 -2.25 -10.09 13.12
CA VAL A 443 -3.20 -10.93 13.86
C VAL A 443 -2.50 -11.72 14.97
N LEU A 444 -1.34 -12.34 14.66
CA LEU A 444 -0.54 -13.07 15.64
C LEU A 444 -0.03 -12.14 16.77
N THR A 445 0.52 -10.98 16.44
CA THR A 445 0.95 -9.98 17.43
C THR A 445 -0.21 -9.56 18.34
N MET A 446 -1.40 -9.30 17.78
CA MET A 446 -2.57 -8.94 18.58
C MET A 446 -3.01 -10.06 19.54
N ILE A 447 -2.97 -11.33 19.08
CA ILE A 447 -3.23 -12.49 19.95
C ILE A 447 -2.17 -12.58 21.06
N PHE A 448 -0.89 -12.42 20.73
CA PHE A 448 0.19 -12.43 21.72
C PHE A 448 0.02 -11.35 22.79
N LEU A 449 -0.19 -10.08 22.37
CA LEU A 449 -0.40 -8.96 23.28
C LEU A 449 -1.64 -9.17 24.18
N THR A 450 -2.71 -9.77 23.63
CA THR A 450 -3.92 -10.09 24.39
C THR A 450 -3.62 -11.17 25.44
N LEU A 451 -2.89 -12.22 25.08
CA LEU A 451 -2.47 -13.27 26.02
C LEU A 451 -1.53 -12.72 27.11
N VAL A 452 -0.59 -11.85 26.76
CA VAL A 452 0.28 -11.15 27.74
C VAL A 452 -0.58 -10.37 28.73
N VAL A 453 -1.51 -9.52 28.28
CA VAL A 453 -2.38 -8.75 29.18
C VAL A 453 -3.28 -9.65 30.05
N LEU A 454 -3.83 -10.74 29.49
CA LEU A 454 -4.71 -11.67 30.22
C LEU A 454 -3.97 -12.56 31.23
N LEU A 455 -2.69 -12.87 31.01
CA LEU A 455 -1.89 -13.70 31.91
C LEU A 455 -1.20 -12.88 33.03
N TYR A 456 -1.12 -11.54 32.90
CA TYR A 456 -0.52 -10.67 33.92
C TYR A 456 -1.14 -10.82 35.32
N PRO A 457 -2.49 -10.88 35.49
CA PRO A 457 -3.08 -11.10 36.81
C PRO A 457 -2.73 -12.46 37.41
N ILE A 458 -2.56 -13.50 36.58
CA ILE A 458 -2.20 -14.85 37.04
C ILE A 458 -0.76 -14.87 37.56
N ALA A 459 0.16 -14.19 36.87
CA ALA A 459 1.54 -14.01 37.34
C ALA A 459 1.59 -13.17 38.63
N ALA A 460 0.80 -12.09 38.73
CA ALA A 460 0.70 -11.28 39.94
C ALA A 460 0.15 -12.09 41.14
N VAL A 461 -0.82 -12.98 40.91
CA VAL A 461 -1.33 -13.91 41.94
C VAL A 461 -0.28 -14.96 42.32
N TYR A 462 0.48 -15.51 41.36
CA TYR A 462 1.55 -16.46 41.65
C TYR A 462 2.65 -15.84 42.53
N VAL A 463 3.00 -14.57 42.30
CA VAL A 463 3.92 -13.81 43.15
C VAL A 463 3.28 -13.44 44.50
N ALA A 464 1.99 -13.14 44.57
CA ALA A 464 1.30 -12.89 45.85
C ALA A 464 1.31 -14.10 46.80
N PHE A 465 1.52 -15.32 46.29
CA PHE A 465 1.70 -16.54 47.09
C PHE A 465 3.19 -16.90 47.36
N GLY A 466 4.16 -16.14 46.84
CA GLY A 466 5.59 -16.36 47.04
C GLY A 466 6.29 -15.06 47.45
N ALA A 467 6.62 -14.93 48.73
CA ALA A 467 7.06 -13.69 49.35
C ALA A 467 8.27 -13.02 48.67
N GLU A 468 8.05 -11.83 48.10
CA GLU A 468 8.97 -10.67 48.11
C GLU A 468 8.24 -9.43 47.52
N GLU A 469 8.70 -8.23 47.86
CA GLU A 469 7.94 -6.99 47.58
C GLU A 469 7.97 -6.56 46.10
N GLY A 470 6.78 -6.13 45.60
CA GLY A 470 6.57 -5.16 44.52
C GLY A 470 7.42 -5.29 43.25
N VAL A 471 8.67 -4.82 43.32
CA VAL A 471 9.64 -4.74 42.21
C VAL A 471 9.97 -6.12 41.64
N THR A 472 10.07 -7.15 42.48
CA THR A 472 10.34 -8.54 42.05
C THR A 472 9.24 -9.09 41.13
N SER A 473 7.98 -8.67 41.34
CA SER A 473 6.83 -9.12 40.52
C SER A 473 6.93 -8.66 39.05
N ILE A 474 7.44 -7.45 38.81
CA ILE A 474 7.58 -6.87 37.48
C ILE A 474 8.75 -7.55 36.74
N ILE A 475 9.86 -7.79 37.42
CA ILE A 475 11.04 -8.49 36.88
C ILE A 475 10.69 -9.94 36.53
N ALA A 476 10.00 -10.66 37.43
CA ALA A 476 9.50 -12.01 37.19
C ALA A 476 8.53 -12.07 36.01
N TRP A 477 7.64 -11.08 35.88
CA TRP A 477 6.72 -10.97 34.74
C TRP A 477 7.45 -10.78 33.40
N PHE A 478 8.42 -9.86 33.32
CA PHE A 478 9.23 -9.70 32.10
C PHE A 478 10.04 -10.96 31.78
N GLY A 479 10.54 -11.67 32.80
CA GLY A 479 11.16 -12.99 32.65
C GLY A 479 10.23 -14.04 32.06
N PHE A 480 9.01 -14.16 32.58
CA PHE A 480 7.97 -15.07 32.07
C PHE A 480 7.57 -14.73 30.64
N VAL A 481 7.30 -13.46 30.33
CA VAL A 481 6.97 -13.00 28.97
C VAL A 481 8.11 -13.33 28.01
N ARG A 482 9.37 -13.08 28.38
CA ARG A 482 10.55 -13.44 27.58
C ARG A 482 10.64 -14.95 27.33
N PHE A 483 10.39 -15.78 28.35
CA PHE A 483 10.36 -17.24 28.22
C PHE A 483 9.23 -17.71 27.28
N ALA A 484 8.02 -17.17 27.43
CA ALA A 484 6.85 -17.51 26.62
C ALA A 484 6.93 -17.00 25.16
N THR A 485 7.71 -15.95 24.91
CA THR A 485 7.87 -15.33 23.58
C THR A 485 8.40 -16.32 22.53
N LEU A 486 9.47 -17.06 22.83
CA LEU A 486 10.08 -17.98 21.86
C LEU A 486 9.15 -19.15 21.46
N PRO A 487 8.55 -19.91 22.40
CA PRO A 487 7.55 -20.93 22.08
C PRO A 487 6.37 -20.36 21.31
N TYR A 488 5.88 -19.16 21.66
CA TYR A 488 4.80 -18.52 20.93
C TYR A 488 5.16 -18.30 19.46
N TRP A 489 6.27 -17.60 19.17
CA TRP A 489 6.65 -17.23 17.81
C TRP A 489 7.16 -18.39 16.93
N VAL A 490 7.34 -19.59 17.50
CA VAL A 490 7.66 -20.81 16.74
C VAL A 490 6.45 -21.74 16.65
N VAL A 491 5.88 -22.16 17.78
CA VAL A 491 4.83 -23.20 17.82
C VAL A 491 3.48 -22.66 17.33
N PHE A 492 3.09 -21.46 17.74
CA PHE A 492 1.77 -20.92 17.39
C PHE A 492 1.61 -20.67 15.87
N PRO A 493 2.59 -20.09 15.14
CA PRO A 493 2.55 -20.02 13.68
C PRO A 493 2.46 -21.38 12.98
N LEU A 494 3.13 -22.43 13.49
CA LEU A 494 3.07 -23.77 12.91
C LEU A 494 1.65 -24.32 12.93
N LEU A 495 0.97 -24.22 14.09
CA LEU A 495 -0.42 -24.63 14.24
C LEU A 495 -1.36 -23.75 13.41
N TYR A 496 -1.21 -22.42 13.51
CA TYR A 496 -2.02 -21.43 12.79
C TYR A 496 -2.02 -21.67 11.27
N PHE A 497 -0.84 -21.78 10.66
CA PHE A 497 -0.74 -22.02 9.22
C PHE A 497 -1.10 -23.47 8.84
N GLY A 498 -0.70 -24.45 9.65
CA GLY A 498 -0.98 -25.86 9.41
C GLY A 498 -2.48 -26.14 9.31
N PHE A 499 -3.28 -25.64 10.26
CA PHE A 499 -4.74 -25.82 10.25
C PHE A 499 -5.47 -24.94 9.23
N GLN A 500 -5.08 -23.66 9.05
CA GLN A 500 -5.83 -22.78 8.13
C GLN A 500 -5.58 -23.08 6.64
N GLU A 501 -4.39 -23.57 6.28
CA GLU A 501 -4.08 -23.87 4.87
C GLU A 501 -4.68 -25.21 4.41
N CYS A 502 -4.97 -26.17 5.31
CA CYS A 502 -5.70 -27.41 4.99
C CYS A 502 -7.23 -27.34 5.18
N GLY A 503 -7.77 -26.25 5.74
CA GLY A 503 -9.21 -26.06 5.90
C GLY A 503 -9.94 -25.64 4.63
N ASN A 504 -11.28 -25.55 4.69
CA ASN A 504 -12.14 -25.14 3.57
C ASN A 504 -11.83 -23.73 3.02
N ALA A 505 -11.25 -22.85 3.83
CA ALA A 505 -10.76 -21.54 3.39
C ALA A 505 -9.53 -21.65 2.47
N SER A 506 -8.75 -22.73 2.63
CA SER A 506 -7.52 -23.06 1.88
C SER A 506 -6.51 -21.91 1.87
N GLY A 507 -6.27 -21.31 3.05
CA GLY A 507 -5.45 -20.12 3.20
C GLY A 507 -5.57 -19.54 4.61
N SER A 508 -4.52 -18.82 5.05
CA SER A 508 -4.55 -18.08 6.32
C SER A 508 -5.46 -16.84 6.25
N LEU A 509 -5.80 -16.23 7.39
CA LEU A 509 -6.65 -15.03 7.44
C LEU A 509 -6.12 -13.91 6.53
N GLY A 510 -4.81 -13.63 6.55
CA GLY A 510 -4.18 -12.63 5.70
C GLY A 510 -4.19 -12.99 4.21
N LYS A 511 -4.07 -14.28 3.85
CA LYS A 511 -4.24 -14.75 2.46
C LYS A 511 -5.68 -14.55 2.00
N ASN A 512 -6.65 -14.98 2.81
CA ASN A 512 -8.08 -14.85 2.54
C ASN A 512 -8.51 -13.38 2.41
N ALA A 513 -8.03 -12.49 3.28
CA ALA A 513 -8.34 -11.06 3.26
C ALA A 513 -7.93 -10.35 1.96
N ILE A 514 -6.91 -10.85 1.27
CA ILE A 514 -6.44 -10.31 -0.02
C ILE A 514 -7.06 -11.07 -1.22
N GLY A 515 -7.69 -12.23 -0.99
CA GLY A 515 -8.24 -13.08 -2.05
C GLY A 515 -7.23 -14.11 -2.62
N LEU A 516 -6.24 -14.51 -1.82
CA LEU A 516 -5.29 -15.58 -2.14
C LEU A 516 -5.74 -16.92 -1.54
N ILE A 517 -5.47 -18.01 -2.26
CA ILE A 517 -5.66 -19.39 -1.78
C ILE A 517 -4.43 -20.26 -2.10
N VAL A 518 -4.19 -21.25 -1.25
CA VAL A 518 -3.23 -22.33 -1.46
C VAL A 518 -3.94 -23.48 -2.18
N VAL A 519 -3.30 -23.99 -3.23
CA VAL A 519 -3.76 -25.16 -3.98
C VAL A 519 -2.58 -26.10 -4.24
N ASP A 520 -2.88 -27.36 -4.53
CA ASP A 520 -1.90 -28.36 -4.96
C ASP A 520 -1.34 -28.03 -6.37
N HIS A 521 -0.29 -28.72 -6.81
CA HIS A 521 0.24 -28.62 -8.17
C HIS A 521 -0.81 -28.97 -9.23
N GLU A 522 -1.75 -29.86 -8.90
CA GLU A 522 -2.91 -30.21 -9.73
C GLU A 522 -4.06 -29.18 -9.67
N GLY A 523 -3.91 -28.09 -8.90
CA GLY A 523 -4.95 -27.08 -8.68
C GLY A 523 -6.07 -27.50 -7.70
N LYS A 524 -5.96 -28.70 -7.11
CA LYS A 524 -6.91 -29.21 -6.11
C LYS A 524 -6.82 -28.45 -4.80
N LYS A 525 -7.97 -28.36 -4.11
CA LYS A 525 -8.13 -27.75 -2.78
C LYS A 525 -9.25 -28.46 -1.99
N PRO A 526 -9.21 -28.52 -0.66
CA PRO A 526 -8.07 -28.12 0.19
C PRO A 526 -6.84 -29.03 0.00
N ILE A 527 -5.68 -28.58 0.47
CA ILE A 527 -4.46 -29.41 0.50
C ILE A 527 -4.51 -30.40 1.66
N THR A 528 -3.77 -31.51 1.57
CA THR A 528 -3.71 -32.51 2.64
C THR A 528 -3.09 -31.95 3.92
N GLN A 529 -3.53 -32.44 5.09
CA GLN A 529 -3.03 -31.98 6.39
C GLN A 529 -1.50 -32.14 6.51
N GLY A 530 -0.95 -33.29 6.10
CA GLY A 530 0.49 -33.53 6.11
C GLY A 530 1.28 -32.54 5.24
N ALA A 531 0.81 -32.26 4.02
CA ALA A 531 1.43 -31.25 3.17
C ALA A 531 1.38 -29.86 3.81
N SER A 532 0.27 -29.50 4.47
CA SER A 532 0.09 -28.22 5.16
C SER A 532 1.04 -28.04 6.36
N PHE A 533 1.19 -29.06 7.22
CA PHE A 533 2.11 -29.00 8.36
C PHE A 533 3.59 -29.00 7.93
N ILE A 534 3.97 -29.81 6.94
CA ILE A 534 5.33 -29.78 6.37
C ILE A 534 5.61 -28.40 5.75
N ARG A 535 4.64 -27.83 5.03
CA ARG A 535 4.71 -26.49 4.44
C ARG A 535 4.86 -25.40 5.51
N ALA A 536 4.19 -25.52 6.64
CA ALA A 536 4.32 -24.62 7.79
C ALA A 536 5.69 -24.75 8.48
N PHE A 537 6.19 -25.98 8.66
CA PHE A 537 7.52 -26.23 9.24
C PHE A 537 8.65 -25.68 8.35
N LEU A 538 8.63 -26.02 7.06
CA LEU A 538 9.60 -25.50 6.08
C LEU A 538 9.53 -23.97 5.95
N ARG A 539 8.38 -23.34 6.23
CA ARG A 539 8.24 -21.88 6.23
C ARG A 539 9.04 -21.22 7.35
N VAL A 540 9.05 -21.80 8.56
CA VAL A 540 9.89 -21.32 9.67
C VAL A 540 11.36 -21.46 9.31
N LEU A 541 11.78 -22.63 8.81
CA LEU A 541 13.16 -22.86 8.35
C LEU A 541 13.58 -21.92 7.21
N CYS A 542 12.68 -21.60 6.27
CA CYS A 542 12.94 -20.62 5.20
C CYS A 542 13.05 -19.16 5.69
N GLY A 543 12.59 -18.86 6.90
CA GLY A 543 12.73 -17.54 7.53
C GLY A 543 14.14 -17.32 8.11
N LEU A 544 14.70 -18.35 8.76
CA LEU A 544 15.99 -18.29 9.47
C LEU A 544 17.16 -17.72 8.63
N PRO A 545 17.43 -18.16 7.37
CA PRO A 545 18.48 -17.60 6.54
C PRO A 545 18.00 -16.30 5.87
N ALA A 546 17.82 -15.24 6.67
CA ALA A 546 17.47 -13.88 6.24
C ALA A 546 16.32 -13.82 5.19
N PHE A 547 15.28 -14.64 5.38
CA PHE A 547 14.14 -14.77 4.46
C PHE A 547 14.45 -15.16 3.00
N VAL A 548 15.67 -15.64 2.69
CA VAL A 548 16.08 -16.00 1.30
C VAL A 548 15.11 -17.01 0.67
N GLY A 549 14.62 -17.99 1.43
CA GLY A 549 13.67 -19.00 0.93
C GLY A 549 12.28 -18.45 0.53
N TRP A 550 11.96 -17.22 0.92
CA TRP A 550 10.77 -16.49 0.52
C TRP A 550 11.00 -15.63 -0.73
N ILE A 551 12.18 -15.01 -0.84
CA ILE A 551 12.56 -14.13 -1.95
C ILE A 551 12.53 -14.86 -3.30
N VAL A 552 12.73 -16.18 -3.33
CA VAL A 552 12.59 -17.02 -4.53
C VAL A 552 11.25 -16.79 -5.26
N ALA A 553 10.15 -16.52 -4.55
CA ALA A 553 8.84 -16.24 -5.15
C ALA A 553 8.75 -14.90 -5.91
N ALA A 554 9.77 -14.03 -5.80
CA ALA A 554 9.88 -12.85 -6.65
C ALA A 554 10.28 -13.24 -8.09
N PHE A 555 11.03 -14.33 -8.22
CA PHE A 555 11.59 -14.84 -9.47
C PHE A 555 10.82 -16.08 -9.98
N GLY A 556 11.17 -16.55 -11.18
CA GLY A 556 10.65 -17.80 -11.75
C GLY A 556 9.12 -17.97 -11.71
N LYS A 557 8.68 -19.17 -11.35
CA LYS A 557 7.26 -19.61 -11.31
C LYS A 557 6.43 -19.02 -10.15
N LYS A 558 6.94 -18.03 -9.42
CA LYS A 558 6.27 -17.37 -8.27
C LYS A 558 5.94 -18.35 -7.12
N GLN A 559 6.84 -19.28 -6.85
CA GLN A 559 6.80 -20.24 -5.75
C GLN A 559 7.94 -19.98 -4.77
N THR A 560 7.72 -20.21 -3.48
CA THR A 560 8.78 -20.22 -2.43
C THR A 560 9.46 -21.59 -2.37
N LEU A 561 10.57 -21.72 -1.62
CA LEU A 561 11.20 -23.04 -1.42
C LEU A 561 10.25 -24.04 -0.73
N HIS A 562 9.43 -23.59 0.23
CA HIS A 562 8.43 -24.45 0.89
C HIS A 562 7.23 -24.79 -0.01
N ASP A 563 6.83 -23.91 -0.93
CA ASP A 563 5.87 -24.24 -2.00
C ASP A 563 6.41 -25.39 -2.86
N MET A 564 7.66 -25.27 -3.33
CA MET A 564 8.31 -26.26 -4.20
C MET A 564 8.48 -27.63 -3.52
N ALA A 565 8.99 -27.64 -2.28
CA ALA A 565 9.21 -28.87 -1.51
C ALA A 565 7.92 -29.65 -1.22
N THR A 566 6.79 -28.95 -1.06
CA THR A 566 5.47 -29.57 -0.79
C THR A 566 4.59 -29.69 -2.02
N LYS A 567 5.12 -29.39 -3.23
CA LYS A 567 4.38 -29.39 -4.50
C LYS A 567 3.11 -28.51 -4.48
N THR A 568 3.10 -27.43 -3.70
CA THR A 568 1.94 -26.53 -3.60
C THR A 568 2.20 -25.19 -4.29
N GLN A 569 1.15 -24.40 -4.49
CA GLN A 569 1.22 -23.06 -5.08
C GLN A 569 0.16 -22.14 -4.46
N VAL A 570 0.42 -20.84 -4.46
CA VAL A 570 -0.55 -19.82 -4.02
C VAL A 570 -1.05 -19.06 -5.24
N VAL A 571 -2.36 -19.04 -5.42
CA VAL A 571 -3.05 -18.44 -6.57
C VAL A 571 -4.12 -17.47 -6.13
N TRP A 572 -4.51 -16.56 -7.02
CA TRP A 572 -5.70 -15.73 -6.83
C TRP A 572 -6.97 -16.57 -6.85
N ARG A 573 -7.88 -16.33 -5.90
CA ARG A 573 -9.22 -16.89 -5.88
C ARG A 573 -10.08 -16.38 -7.05
N GLY A 574 -9.75 -15.21 -7.58
CA GLY A 574 -10.50 -14.49 -8.61
C GLY A 574 -11.36 -13.37 -8.03
N ASP A 575 -11.94 -12.54 -8.91
CA ASP A 575 -12.97 -11.57 -8.51
C ASP A 575 -14.14 -12.28 -7.80
N GLN A 576 -14.47 -11.83 -6.59
CA GLN A 576 -15.77 -12.04 -5.94
C GLN A 576 -16.63 -10.77 -6.08
#